data_AF-A0A378UET6-F1
#
_entry.id   AF-A0A378UET6-F1
#
_cell.length_a   1.000
_cell.length_b   1.000
_cell.length_c   1.000
_cell.angle_alpha   90.00
_cell.angle_beta   90.00
_cell.angle_gamma   90.00
#
_symmetry.space_group_name_H-M   'P 1'
#
loop_
_entity.id
_entity.type
_entity.pdbx_description
1 polymer ?
#
loop_
_entity_poly.entity_id
_entity_poly.type
_entity_poly.pdbx_seq_one_letter_code
_entity_poly.pdbx_strand_id
1 'polypeptide(L)'
;MPIPRNRFTLLALLWLAAGIYSLLFREAGGGVPPFPHFDKVAHFALFFAQFWLCAKAFIREKRAIPYRGLLLCALVYALLSEWAQAAFTATRQGSWGDGAADMAGAAAALWLAHRVNAAKNNQLIQ
;
A
#
# COMPACT_ATOMS: atom_id res chain seq x y z
N MET A 1 6.35 -18.22 6.66
CA MET A 1 6.35 -17.52 7.97
C MET A 1 4.90 -17.21 8.34
N PRO A 2 4.46 -17.44 9.59
CA PRO A 2 3.10 -17.11 10.01
C PRO A 2 2.87 -15.60 10.06
N ILE A 3 1.69 -15.14 9.65
CA ILE A 3 1.29 -13.73 9.66
C ILE A 3 1.20 -13.23 11.12
N PRO A 4 1.76 -12.05 11.46
CA PRO A 4 1.61 -11.42 12.78
C PRO A 4 0.14 -11.27 13.18
N ARG A 5 -0.23 -11.49 14.44
CA ARG A 5 -1.60 -11.37 14.94
C ARG A 5 -1.71 -10.21 15.93
N ASN A 6 -1.72 -9.00 15.39
CA ASN A 6 -1.84 -7.79 16.19
C ASN A 6 -2.72 -6.73 15.51
N ARG A 7 -2.96 -5.61 16.21
CA ARG A 7 -3.82 -4.52 15.72
C ARG A 7 -3.41 -3.99 14.34
N PHE A 8 -2.13 -4.03 13.98
CA PHE A 8 -1.69 -3.54 12.67
C PHE A 8 -2.07 -4.50 11.54
N THR A 9 -2.14 -5.80 11.80
CA THR A 9 -2.70 -6.78 10.86
C THR A 9 -4.18 -6.49 10.62
N LEU A 10 -4.96 -6.23 11.68
CA LEU A 10 -6.36 -5.85 11.55
C LEU A 10 -6.50 -4.53 10.77
N LEU A 11 -5.72 -3.50 11.12
CA LEU A 11 -5.73 -2.22 10.40
C LEU A 11 -5.32 -2.38 8.94
N ALA A 12 -4.35 -3.25 8.63
CA ALA A 12 -3.94 -3.53 7.25
C ALA A 12 -5.06 -4.21 6.45
N LEU A 13 -5.85 -5.10 7.07
CA LEU A 13 -7.01 -5.73 6.44
C LEU A 13 -8.14 -4.73 6.22
N LEU A 14 -8.43 -3.89 7.23
CA LEU A 14 -9.45 -2.84 7.11
C LEU A 14 -9.06 -1.80 6.04
N TRP A 15 -7.80 -1.42 5.99
CA TRP A 15 -7.28 -0.51 4.97
C TRP A 15 -7.32 -1.13 3.58
N LEU A 16 -7.01 -2.43 3.44
CA LEU A 16 -7.13 -3.15 2.18
C LEU A 16 -8.58 -3.15 1.68
N ALA A 17 -9.53 -3.48 2.56
CA ALA A 17 -10.95 -3.44 2.22
C ALA A 17 -11.41 -2.04 1.81
N ALA A 18 -11.00 -1.00 2.54
CA ALA A 18 -11.27 0.39 2.19
C ALA A 18 -10.62 0.80 0.86
N GLY A 19 -9.41 0.31 0.58
CA GLY A 19 -8.68 0.55 -0.66
C GLY A 19 -9.39 -0.08 -1.87
N ILE A 20 -9.78 -1.35 -1.77
CA ILE A 20 -10.56 -2.05 -2.80
C ILE A 20 -11.88 -1.33 -3.04
N TYR A 21 -12.60 -0.95 -1.98
CA TYR A 21 -13.83 -0.16 -2.09
C TYR A 21 -13.59 1.16 -2.84
N SER A 22 -12.55 1.90 -2.45
CA SER A 22 -12.22 3.19 -3.06
C SER A 22 -11.77 3.07 -4.51
N LEU A 23 -11.09 1.98 -4.89
CA LEU A 23 -10.56 1.78 -6.23
C LEU A 23 -11.63 1.28 -7.22
N LEU A 24 -12.53 0.39 -6.78
CA LEU A 24 -13.50 -0.28 -7.66
C LEU A 24 -14.92 0.26 -7.57
N PHE A 25 -15.38 0.65 -6.38
CA PHE A 25 -16.80 0.97 -6.14
C PHE A 25 -17.07 2.47 -6.00
N ARG A 26 -16.04 3.25 -5.67
CA ARG A 26 -16.15 4.71 -5.67
C ARG A 26 -15.87 5.22 -7.08
N GLU A 27 -16.93 5.63 -7.78
CA GLU A 27 -16.79 6.34 -9.05
C GLU A 27 -15.93 7.60 -8.88
N ALA A 28 -15.24 7.99 -9.96
CA ALA A 28 -14.65 9.33 -10.03
C ALA A 28 -15.81 10.33 -10.02
N GLY A 29 -16.19 10.82 -8.84
CA GLY A 29 -17.24 11.82 -8.71
C GLY A 29 -16.89 12.99 -9.64
N GLY A 30 -17.86 13.49 -10.40
CA GLY A 30 -17.68 14.54 -11.42
C GLY A 30 -17.20 15.91 -10.90
N GLY A 31 -16.66 15.96 -9.67
CA GLY A 31 -15.98 17.11 -9.12
C GLY A 31 -14.57 17.26 -9.73
N VAL A 32 -14.16 18.51 -9.90
CA VAL A 32 -12.82 18.85 -10.39
C VAL A 32 -11.78 18.34 -9.37
N PRO A 33 -10.71 17.64 -9.81
CA PRO A 33 -9.62 17.24 -8.93
C PRO A 33 -9.04 18.47 -8.20
N PRO A 34 -8.67 18.36 -6.91
CA PRO A 34 -8.10 19.48 -6.17
C PRO A 34 -6.86 20.12 -6.82
N PHE A 35 -6.07 19.30 -7.53
CA PHE A 35 -4.90 19.73 -8.29
C PHE A 35 -4.56 18.69 -9.40
N PRO A 36 -3.71 19.05 -10.39
CA PRO A 36 -3.30 18.13 -11.46
C PRO A 36 -2.62 16.87 -10.91
N HIS A 37 -3.01 15.69 -11.42
CA HIS A 37 -2.46 14.39 -11.02
C HIS A 37 -2.73 13.96 -9.56
N PHE A 38 -3.81 14.46 -8.95
CA PHE A 38 -4.27 14.05 -7.62
C PHE A 38 -4.48 12.52 -7.48
N ASP A 39 -4.96 11.89 -8.55
CA ASP A 39 -5.09 10.44 -8.70
C ASP A 39 -3.80 9.71 -8.31
N LYS A 40 -2.66 10.10 -8.87
CA LYS A 40 -1.35 9.47 -8.60
C LYS A 40 -0.94 9.62 -7.15
N VAL A 41 -1.22 10.77 -6.54
CA VAL A 41 -0.92 11.00 -5.11
C VAL A 41 -1.80 10.13 -4.24
N ALA A 42 -3.07 9.96 -4.59
CA ALA A 42 -3.99 9.08 -3.87
C ALA A 42 -3.55 7.60 -3.96
N HIS A 43 -3.17 7.15 -5.15
CA HIS A 43 -2.61 5.82 -5.42
C HIS A 43 -1.34 5.55 -4.58
N PHE A 44 -0.37 6.47 -4.67
CA PHE A 44 0.84 6.44 -3.85
C PHE A 44 0.52 6.34 -2.36
N ALA A 45 -0.36 7.21 -1.85
CA ALA A 45 -0.69 7.24 -0.42
C ALA A 45 -1.43 5.97 0.04
N LEU A 46 -2.32 5.44 -0.79
CA LEU A 46 -3.09 4.22 -0.52
C LEU A 46 -2.16 3.02 -0.37
N PHE A 47 -1.25 2.81 -1.32
CA PHE A 47 -0.28 1.72 -1.27
C PHE A 47 0.77 1.94 -0.19
N PHE A 48 1.25 3.17 0.01
CA PHE A 48 2.15 3.49 1.12
C PHE A 48 1.55 3.07 2.46
N ALA A 49 0.32 3.50 2.75
CA ALA A 49 -0.35 3.17 4.00
C ALA A 49 -0.57 1.65 4.14
N GLN A 50 -0.97 0.97 3.06
CA GLN A 50 -1.14 -0.49 3.05
C GLN A 50 0.14 -1.23 3.46
N PHE A 51 1.25 -0.95 2.77
CA PHE A 51 2.52 -1.66 2.99
C PHE A 51 3.23 -1.21 4.27
N TRP A 52 3.01 0.02 4.71
CA TRP A 52 3.45 0.49 6.03
C TRP A 52 2.76 -0.28 7.16
N LEU A 53 1.44 -0.45 7.10
CA LEU A 53 0.68 -1.20 8.11
C LEU A 53 1.12 -2.67 8.14
N CYS A 54 1.31 -3.30 6.97
CA CYS A 54 1.87 -4.64 6.86
C CYS A 54 3.24 -4.72 7.54
N ALA A 55 4.19 -3.86 7.19
CA ALA A 55 5.53 -3.87 7.78
C ALA A 55 5.51 -3.59 9.30
N LYS A 56 4.66 -2.66 9.74
CA LYS A 56 4.49 -2.31 11.16
C LYS A 56 3.96 -3.48 11.99
N ALA A 57 3.16 -4.38 11.40
CA ALA A 57 2.73 -5.61 12.05
C ALA A 57 3.91 -6.53 12.40
N PHE A 58 4.91 -6.65 11.52
CA PHE A 58 6.14 -7.42 11.79
C PHE A 58 7.06 -6.71 12.79
N ILE A 59 7.24 -5.40 12.64
CA ILE A 59 8.06 -4.59 13.57
C ILE A 59 7.52 -4.70 15.00
N ARG A 60 6.20 -4.64 15.18
CA ARG A 60 5.56 -4.71 16.51
C ARG A 60 5.87 -6.02 17.23
N GLU A 61 5.94 -7.13 16.51
CA GLU A 61 6.27 -8.45 17.06
C GLU A 61 7.77 -8.76 17.04
N LYS A 62 8.63 -7.77 16.71
CA LYS A 62 10.08 -7.93 16.56
C LYS A 62 10.47 -9.06 15.58
N ARG A 63 9.66 -9.27 14.54
CA ARG A 63 9.90 -10.28 13.50
C ARG A 63 10.60 -9.66 12.29
N ALA A 64 11.35 -10.48 11.56
CA ALA A 64 11.92 -10.08 10.29
C ALA A 64 10.79 -9.68 9.31
N ILE A 65 10.92 -8.50 8.69
CA ILE A 65 9.98 -8.02 7.69
C ILE A 65 10.25 -8.77 6.36
N PRO A 66 9.26 -9.44 5.76
CA PRO A 66 9.45 -10.17 4.51
C PRO A 66 9.40 -9.22 3.30
N TYR A 67 10.41 -8.34 3.15
CA TYR A 67 10.44 -7.26 2.15
C TYR A 67 10.15 -7.73 0.72
N ARG A 68 10.79 -8.81 0.27
CA ARG A 68 10.58 -9.37 -1.08
C ARG A 68 9.13 -9.86 -1.28
N GLY A 69 8.57 -10.52 -0.26
CA GLY A 69 7.18 -10.97 -0.29
C GLY A 69 6.20 -9.81 -0.32
N LEU A 70 6.45 -8.75 0.47
CA LEU A 70 5.62 -7.56 0.46
C LEU A 70 5.70 -6.79 -0.86
N LEU A 71 6.89 -6.67 -1.48
CA LEU A 71 7.04 -6.07 -2.81
C LEU A 71 6.32 -6.89 -3.90
N LEU A 72 6.41 -8.22 -3.83
CA LEU A 72 5.68 -9.08 -4.77
C LEU A 72 4.16 -8.93 -4.59
N CYS A 73 3.67 -8.89 -3.35
CA CYS A 73 2.27 -8.60 -3.07
C CYS A 73 1.85 -7.21 -3.57
N ALA A 74 2.73 -6.20 -3.47
CA ALA A 74 2.47 -4.87 -4.01
C ALA A 74 2.31 -4.89 -5.53
N LEU A 75 3.22 -5.59 -6.22
CA LEU A 75 3.15 -5.74 -7.67
C LEU A 75 1.88 -6.45 -8.11
N VAL A 76 1.54 -7.57 -7.47
CA VAL A 76 0.30 -8.30 -7.76
C VAL A 76 -0.91 -7.43 -7.47
N TYR A 77 -0.91 -6.69 -6.36
CA TYR A 77 -2.04 -5.82 -6.01
C TYR A 77 -2.22 -4.68 -7.02
N ALA A 78 -1.13 -4.00 -7.41
CA ALA A 78 -1.17 -2.93 -8.42
C ALA A 78 -1.67 -3.45 -9.78
N LEU A 79 -1.15 -4.59 -10.25
CA LEU A 79 -1.59 -5.18 -11.52
C LEU A 79 -3.07 -5.59 -11.48
N LEU A 80 -3.52 -6.19 -10.37
CA LEU A 80 -4.91 -6.59 -10.20
C LEU A 80 -5.84 -5.39 -10.04
N SER A 81 -5.42 -4.33 -9.35
CA SER A 81 -6.25 -3.12 -9.20
C SER A 81 -6.42 -2.40 -10.53
N GLU A 82 -5.35 -2.23 -11.30
CA GLU A 82 -5.40 -1.63 -12.63
C GLU A 82 -6.29 -2.45 -13.59
N TRP A 83 -6.09 -3.78 -13.61
CA TRP A 83 -6.92 -4.67 -14.41
C TRP A 83 -8.38 -4.62 -13.98
N ALA A 84 -8.66 -4.65 -12.68
CA ALA A 84 -10.01 -4.60 -12.16
C ALA A 84 -10.68 -3.23 -12.41
N GLN A 85 -9.94 -2.13 -12.34
CA GLN A 85 -10.45 -0.82 -12.73
C GLN A 85 -10.83 -0.80 -14.21
N ALA A 86 -9.95 -1.30 -15.09
CA ALA A 86 -10.22 -1.38 -16.52
C ALA A 86 -11.38 -2.34 -16.87
N ALA A 87 -11.56 -3.42 -16.11
CA ALA A 87 -12.58 -4.43 -16.38
C ALA A 87 -13.96 -4.10 -15.78
N PHE A 88 -14.01 -3.43 -14.62
CA PHE A 88 -15.24 -3.28 -13.84
C PHE A 88 -15.73 -1.84 -13.69
N THR A 89 -14.97 -0.83 -14.14
CA THR A 89 -15.39 0.57 -14.00
C THR A 89 -15.60 1.22 -15.36
N ALA A 90 -16.68 2.00 -15.49
CA ALA A 90 -17.02 2.70 -16.73
C ALA A 90 -16.27 4.05 -16.88
N THR A 91 -15.85 4.64 -15.77
CA THR A 91 -15.30 6.01 -15.72
C THR A 91 -13.83 6.09 -15.31
N ARG A 92 -13.21 4.98 -14.89
CA ARG A 92 -11.76 4.93 -14.62
C ARG A 92 -11.06 4.11 -15.69
N GLN A 93 -10.06 4.70 -16.32
CA GLN A 93 -9.13 3.98 -17.18
C GLN A 93 -7.94 3.59 -16.32
N GLY A 94 -7.61 2.30 -16.29
CA GLY A 94 -6.34 1.87 -15.71
C GLY A 94 -5.19 2.55 -16.44
N SER A 95 -4.24 3.13 -15.71
CA SER A 95 -3.11 3.86 -16.27
C SER A 95 -1.79 3.29 -15.74
N TRP A 96 -0.81 3.16 -16.63
CA TRP A 96 0.56 2.79 -16.24
C TRP A 96 1.16 3.75 -15.20
N GLY A 97 0.67 5.00 -15.15
CA GLY A 97 1.08 5.99 -14.17
C GLY A 97 0.57 5.72 -12.76
N ASP A 98 -0.63 5.16 -12.63
CA ASP A 98 -1.24 4.83 -11.34
C ASP A 98 -0.58 3.58 -10.76
N GLY A 99 -0.39 2.53 -11.57
CA GLY A 99 0.40 1.36 -11.18
C GLY A 99 1.86 1.72 -10.79
N ALA A 100 2.48 2.70 -11.45
CA ALA A 100 3.79 3.20 -11.05
C ALA A 100 3.76 3.95 -9.71
N ALA A 101 2.73 4.76 -9.47
CA ALA A 101 2.53 5.46 -8.20
C ALA A 101 2.28 4.48 -7.04
N ASP A 102 1.49 3.43 -7.27
CA ASP A 102 1.23 2.34 -6.33
C ASP A 102 2.53 1.65 -5.89
N MET A 103 3.36 1.26 -6.87
CA MET A 103 4.65 0.64 -6.59
C MET A 103 5.63 1.59 -5.89
N ALA A 104 5.64 2.87 -6.24
CA ALA A 104 6.45 3.87 -5.56
C ALA A 104 6.02 4.05 -4.09
N GLY A 105 4.72 4.06 -3.81
CA GLY A 105 4.17 4.13 -2.46
C GLY A 105 4.57 2.92 -1.62
N ALA A 106 4.41 1.71 -2.16
CA ALA A 106 4.81 0.48 -1.51
C ALA A 106 6.32 0.44 -1.22
N ALA A 107 7.15 0.81 -2.20
CA ALA A 107 8.61 0.84 -2.04
C ALA A 107 9.04 1.86 -0.97
N ALA A 108 8.45 3.06 -0.97
CA ALA A 108 8.72 4.09 0.03
C ALA A 108 8.35 3.63 1.45
N ALA A 109 7.21 2.96 1.62
CA ALA A 109 6.79 2.42 2.91
C ALA A 109 7.75 1.35 3.43
N LEU A 110 8.22 0.46 2.56
CA LEU A 110 9.16 -0.60 2.91
C LEU A 110 10.55 -0.07 3.20
N TRP A 111 11.02 0.93 2.44
CA TRP A 111 12.25 1.65 2.74
C TRP A 111 12.19 2.32 4.11
N LEU A 112 11.09 3.02 4.42
CA LEU A 112 10.90 3.64 5.74
C LEU A 112 10.89 2.58 6.85
N ALA A 113 10.22 1.45 6.63
CA ALA A 113 10.19 0.34 7.58
C ALA A 113 11.59 -0.23 7.85
N HIS A 114 12.44 -0.31 6.82
CA HIS A 114 13.84 -0.69 6.96
C HIS A 114 14.61 0.29 7.84
N ARG A 115 14.47 1.60 7.61
CA ARG A 115 15.13 2.65 8.42
C ARG A 115 14.68 2.59 9.88
N VAL A 116 13.38 2.42 10.13
CA VAL A 116 12.84 2.32 11.50
C VAL A 116 13.32 1.04 12.21
N ASN A 117 13.38 -0.09 11.50
CA ASN A 117 13.88 -1.33 12.08
C ASN A 117 15.38 -1.25 12.41
N ALA A 118 16.18 -0.66 11.52
CA ALA A 118 17.60 -0.44 11.75
C ALA A 118 17.87 0.48 12.96
N ALA A 119 17.14 1.60 13.07
CA ALA A 119 17.25 2.51 14.21
C ALA A 119 16.93 1.84 15.56
N LYS A 120 15.90 0.98 15.59
CA LYS A 120 15.53 0.22 16.79
C LYS A 120 16.60 -0.79 17.21
N ASN A 121 17.25 -1.44 16.25
CA ASN A 121 18.30 -2.40 16.54
C ASN A 121 19.56 -1.71 17.10
N ASN A 122 19.91 -0.52 16.59
CA ASN A 122 21.04 0.25 17.12
C ASN A 122 20.84 0.70 18.58
N GLN A 123 19.59 0.97 18.99
CA GLN A 123 19.28 1.34 20.39
C GLN A 123 19.37 0.17 21.39
N LEU A 124 19.38 -1.09 20.92
CA LEU A 124 19.50 -2.26 21.80
C LEU A 124 20.96 -2.67 22.07
N ILE A 125 21.91 -2.06 21.36
CA ILE A 125 23.35 -2.35 21.44
C ILE A 125 24.10 -1.27 22.26
N GLN A 126 23.46 -0.13 22.53
CA GLN A 126 23.93 0.91 23.45
C GLN A 126 23.40 0.65 24.86
#